data_AF-A0A2D4EVF7-F1
#
_entry.id   AF-A0A2D4EVF7-F1
#
_cell.length_a   1.000
_cell.length_b   1.000
_cell.length_c   1.000
_cell.angle_alpha   90.00
_cell.angle_beta   90.00
_cell.angle_gamma   90.00
#
_symmetry.space_group_name_H-M   'P 1'
#
loop_
_entity.id
_entity.type
_entity.pdbx_description
1 polymer ?
#
loop_
_entity_poly.entity_id
_entity_poly.type
_entity_poly.pdbx_seq_one_letter_code
_entity_poly.pdbx_strand_id
1 'polypeptide(L)'
;VSMCLYYLSYNQDAMERVCMHPHVLSDVVNYTLWLMECSHASGCCHATMFFSICFSFRAVLELFDRHDGLRRLVNLISTLDILNLQTQGALLSDDEIFASRQTGKHTCMAMRR
;
A
#
# COMPACT_ATOMS: atom_id res chain seq x y z
N VAL A 1 -2.03 11.37 -9.08
CA VAL A 1 -0.99 10.48 -9.67
C VAL A 1 -1.07 9.08 -9.11
N SER A 2 -0.94 8.84 -7.79
CA SER A 2 -1.01 7.49 -7.18
C SER A 2 -2.26 6.64 -7.54
N MET A 3 -3.39 7.29 -7.85
CA MET A 3 -4.59 6.60 -8.31
C MET A 3 -4.41 5.82 -9.63
N CYS A 4 -3.43 6.19 -10.48
CA CYS A 4 -3.15 5.42 -11.69
C CYS A 4 -2.56 4.03 -11.38
N LEU A 5 -1.76 3.91 -10.31
CA LEU A 5 -1.23 2.61 -9.86
C LEU A 5 -2.37 1.70 -9.41
N TYR A 6 -3.30 2.26 -8.65
CA TYR A 6 -4.52 1.56 -8.27
C TYR A 6 -5.29 1.03 -9.49
N TYR A 7 -5.57 1.86 -10.49
CA TYR A 7 -6.25 1.39 -11.71
C TYR A 7 -5.41 0.40 -12.53
N LEU A 8 -4.09 0.58 -12.58
CA LEU A 8 -3.18 -0.38 -13.22
C LEU A 8 -3.30 -1.76 -12.57
N SER A 9 -3.39 -1.84 -11.25
CA SER A 9 -3.50 -3.13 -10.53
C SER A 9 -4.73 -3.96 -10.89
N TYR A 10 -5.84 -3.32 -11.32
CA TYR A 10 -7.04 -4.02 -11.79
C TYR A 10 -6.90 -4.60 -13.19
N ASN A 11 -5.96 -4.10 -13.99
CA ASN A 11 -5.73 -4.59 -15.33
C ASN A 11 -4.68 -5.71 -15.28
N GLN A 12 -5.14 -6.95 -15.13
CA GLN A 12 -4.27 -8.12 -14.98
C GLN A 12 -3.31 -8.28 -16.17
N ASP A 13 -3.80 -8.15 -17.41
CA ASP A 13 -2.97 -8.24 -18.61
C ASP A 13 -1.85 -7.18 -18.62
N ALA A 14 -2.16 -5.95 -18.19
CA ALA A 14 -1.16 -4.90 -18.08
C ALA A 14 -0.13 -5.21 -17.00
N MET A 15 -0.56 -5.67 -15.82
CA MET A 15 0.33 -6.05 -14.73
C MET A 15 1.21 -7.26 -15.07
N GLU A 16 0.70 -8.24 -15.81
CA GLU A 16 1.49 -9.35 -16.33
C GLU A 16 2.62 -8.83 -17.22
N ARG A 17 2.31 -7.91 -18.15
CA ARG A 17 3.34 -7.29 -18.98
C ARG A 17 4.35 -6.49 -18.17
N VAL A 18 3.92 -5.76 -17.14
CA VAL A 18 4.84 -5.06 -16.23
C VAL A 18 5.76 -6.07 -15.52
N CYS A 19 5.23 -7.21 -15.07
CA CYS A 19 6.01 -8.26 -14.41
C CYS A 19 7.08 -8.89 -15.33
N MET A 20 6.87 -8.87 -16.65
CA MET A 20 7.85 -9.34 -17.64
C MET A 20 9.00 -8.36 -17.88
N HIS A 21 8.97 -7.16 -17.28
CA HIS A 21 10.00 -6.13 -17.42
C HIS A 21 10.63 -5.80 -16.05
N PRO A 22 11.70 -6.50 -15.64
CA PRO A 22 12.23 -6.41 -14.27
C PRO A 22 12.59 -5.00 -13.80
N HIS A 23 13.16 -4.17 -14.68
CA HIS A 23 13.50 -2.78 -14.35
C HIS A 23 12.25 -1.94 -14.08
N VAL A 24 11.24 -2.04 -14.94
CA VAL A 24 9.97 -1.32 -14.79
C VAL A 24 9.23 -1.79 -13.54
N LEU A 25 9.17 -3.10 -13.31
CA LEU A 25 8.56 -3.67 -12.13
C LEU A 25 9.25 -3.17 -10.85
N SER A 26 10.57 -3.18 -10.82
CA SER A 26 11.37 -2.65 -9.71
C SER A 26 11.03 -1.18 -9.43
N ASP A 27 10.97 -0.33 -10.45
CA ASP A 27 10.61 1.08 -10.30
C ASP A 27 9.19 1.27 -9.77
N VAL A 28 8.23 0.50 -10.28
CA VAL A 28 6.83 0.51 -9.82
C VAL A 28 6.73 0.10 -8.35
N VAL A 29 7.39 -0.98 -7.96
CA VAL A 29 7.38 -1.46 -6.57
C VAL A 29 8.05 -0.45 -5.64
N ASN A 30 9.24 0.07 -6.00
CA ASN A 30 9.94 1.08 -5.20
C ASN A 30 9.14 2.38 -5.05
N TYR A 31 8.52 2.86 -6.12
CA TYR A 31 7.68 4.06 -6.06
C TYR A 31 6.44 3.84 -5.21
N THR A 32 5.79 2.67 -5.33
CA THR A 32 4.60 2.34 -4.52
C THR A 32 4.97 2.18 -3.03
N LEU A 33 6.12 1.58 -2.76
CA LEU A 33 6.71 1.51 -1.44
C LEU A 33 6.98 2.92 -0.89
N TRP A 34 7.58 3.83 -1.67
CA TRP A 34 7.80 5.21 -1.26
C TRP A 34 6.49 5.94 -0.93
N LEU A 35 5.45 5.77 -1.77
CA LEU A 35 4.12 6.33 -1.51
C LEU A 35 3.52 5.87 -0.18
N MET A 36 3.79 4.64 0.22
CA MET A 36 3.29 4.07 1.48
C MET A 36 3.89 4.73 2.73
N GLU A 37 5.12 5.26 2.66
CA GLU A 37 5.79 5.88 3.81
C GLU A 37 5.77 7.41 3.80
N CYS A 38 5.85 8.03 2.62
CA CYS A 38 6.19 9.45 2.49
C CYS A 38 5.11 10.29 1.81
N SER A 39 3.91 9.74 1.57
CA SER A 39 2.84 10.44 0.86
C SER A 39 1.71 10.94 1.78
N HIS A 40 0.82 11.76 1.21
CA HIS A 40 -0.47 12.05 1.82
C HIS A 40 -1.27 10.76 2.04
N ALA A 41 -2.24 10.78 2.96
CA ALA A 41 -3.09 9.64 3.30
C ALA A 41 -3.71 8.95 2.06
N SER A 42 -4.10 9.70 1.03
CA SER A 42 -4.60 9.14 -0.23
C SER A 42 -3.54 8.35 -1.02
N GLY A 43 -2.27 8.77 -0.98
CA GLY A 43 -1.15 8.01 -1.54
C GLY A 43 -0.92 6.70 -0.81
N CYS A 44 -0.93 6.71 0.53
CA CYS A 44 -0.83 5.50 1.33
C CYS A 44 -2.00 4.54 1.06
N CYS A 45 -3.22 5.07 0.97
CA CYS A 45 -4.41 4.29 0.63
C CYS A 45 -4.25 3.61 -0.75
N HIS A 46 -3.92 4.35 -1.81
CA HIS A 46 -3.71 3.75 -3.14
C HIS A 46 -2.56 2.74 -3.17
N ALA A 47 -1.48 2.97 -2.42
CA ALA A 47 -0.36 2.04 -2.33
C ALA A 47 -0.75 0.71 -1.66
N THR A 48 -1.48 0.76 -0.54
CA THR A 48 -1.98 -0.44 0.14
C THR A 48 -3.00 -1.20 -0.71
N MET A 49 -3.88 -0.48 -1.43
CA MET A 49 -4.79 -1.10 -2.39
C MET A 49 -4.03 -1.80 -3.53
N PHE A 50 -3.03 -1.13 -4.14
CA PHE A 50 -2.18 -1.72 -5.18
C PHE A 50 -1.56 -3.04 -4.71
N PHE A 51 -0.88 -3.05 -3.55
CA PHE A 51 -0.25 -4.27 -3.04
C PHE A 51 -1.27 -5.36 -2.72
N SER A 52 -2.43 -5.02 -2.14
CA SER A 52 -3.48 -5.99 -1.84
C SER A 52 -4.01 -6.74 -3.08
N ILE A 53 -3.94 -6.12 -4.26
CA ILE A 53 -4.34 -6.71 -5.53
C ILE A 53 -3.15 -7.42 -6.19
N CYS A 54 -1.98 -6.79 -6.22
CA CYS A 54 -0.81 -7.25 -6.96
C CYS A 54 -0.01 -8.37 -6.28
N PHE A 55 -0.27 -8.71 -5.02
CA PHE A 55 0.38 -9.86 -4.36
C PHE A 55 0.05 -11.23 -4.96
N SER A 56 -0.91 -11.33 -5.89
CA SER A 56 -1.06 -12.53 -6.73
C SER A 56 0.12 -12.74 -7.69
N PHE A 57 0.88 -11.69 -8.01
CA PHE A 57 2.07 -11.77 -8.85
C PHE A 57 3.31 -12.01 -7.98
N ARG A 58 3.90 -13.21 -8.11
CA ARG A 58 5.08 -13.60 -7.33
C ARG A 58 6.23 -12.60 -7.44
N ALA A 59 6.48 -12.04 -8.62
CA ALA A 59 7.54 -11.06 -8.83
C ALA A 59 7.32 -9.76 -8.04
N VAL A 60 6.06 -9.34 -7.85
CA VAL A 60 5.72 -8.18 -7.01
C VAL A 60 6.02 -8.49 -5.55
N LEU A 61 5.58 -9.66 -5.07
CA LEU A 61 5.79 -10.07 -3.68
C LEU A 61 7.29 -10.22 -3.34
N GLU A 62 8.07 -10.85 -4.22
CA GLU A 62 9.52 -11.01 -4.02
C GLU A 62 10.26 -9.67 -3.94
N LEU A 63 9.88 -8.69 -4.78
CA LEU A 63 10.45 -7.34 -4.70
C LEU A 63 9.98 -6.60 -3.45
N PHE A 64 8.70 -6.71 -3.10
CA PHE A 64 8.15 -6.14 -1.88
C PHE A 64 8.94 -6.62 -0.65
N ASP A 65 9.16 -7.93 -0.52
CA ASP A 65 9.91 -8.51 0.60
C ASP A 65 11.39 -8.09 0.58
N ARG A 66 12.02 -8.05 -0.61
CA ARG A 66 13.41 -7.61 -0.77
C ARG A 66 13.61 -6.15 -0.34
N HIS A 67 12.57 -5.32 -0.43
CA HIS A 67 12.61 -3.90 -0.11
C HIS A 67 11.95 -3.58 1.24
N ASP A 68 12.08 -4.47 2.22
CA ASP A 68 11.53 -4.34 3.57
C ASP A 68 10.01 -4.10 3.63
N GLY A 69 9.28 -4.47 2.58
CA GLY A 69 7.87 -4.11 2.42
C GLY A 69 7.01 -4.45 3.63
N LEU A 70 7.19 -5.65 4.20
CA LEU A 70 6.44 -6.09 5.38
C LEU A 70 6.68 -5.20 6.59
N ARG A 71 7.94 -4.86 6.88
CA ARG A 71 8.30 -3.94 7.98
C ARG A 71 7.63 -2.58 7.78
N ARG A 72 7.69 -2.05 6.56
CA ARG A 72 7.13 -0.73 6.21
C ARG A 72 5.60 -0.71 6.33
N LEU A 73 4.96 -1.81 5.95
CA LEU A 73 3.52 -2.03 6.03
C LEU A 73 3.03 -2.19 7.49
N VAL A 74 3.78 -2.90 8.34
CA VAL A 74 3.49 -3.01 9.78
C VAL A 74 3.66 -1.67 10.48
N ASN A 75 4.71 -0.91 10.13
CA ASN A 75 4.92 0.44 10.63
C ASN A 75 3.73 1.35 10.29
N LEU A 76 3.25 1.30 9.04
CA LEU A 76 2.09 2.08 8.60
C LEU A 76 0.85 1.80 9.46
N ILE A 77 0.52 0.53 9.74
CA ILE A 77 -0.60 0.19 10.64
C ILE A 77 -0.33 0.73 12.04
N SER A 78 0.87 0.52 12.56
CA SER A 78 1.22 0.85 13.96
C SER A 78 1.17 2.34 14.24
N THR A 79 1.31 3.18 13.21
CA THR A 79 1.21 4.65 13.31
C THR A 79 -0.15 5.21 12.89
N LEU A 80 -1.14 4.38 12.57
CA LEU A 80 -2.48 4.87 12.27
C LEU A 80 -3.07 5.56 13.50
N ASP A 81 -3.53 6.80 13.36
CA ASP A 81 -4.05 7.59 14.48
C ASP A 81 -5.22 6.92 15.21
N ILE A 82 -6.06 6.14 14.51
CA ILE A 82 -7.17 5.39 15.13
C ILE A 82 -6.69 4.27 16.07
N LEU A 83 -5.45 3.82 15.90
CA LEU A 83 -4.80 2.79 16.74
C LEU A 83 -3.85 3.42 17.76
N ASN A 84 -3.59 4.73 17.65
CA ASN A 84 -2.72 5.45 18.56
C ASN A 84 -3.46 5.78 19.86
N LEU A 85 -3.22 4.96 20.89
CA LEU A 85 -3.79 5.11 22.22
C LEU A 85 -3.42 6.45 22.90
N GLN A 86 -2.33 7.10 22.49
CA GLN A 86 -1.94 8.41 23.02
C GLN A 86 -2.70 9.57 22.34
N THR A 87 -3.13 9.38 21.10
CA THR A 87 -3.89 10.36 20.30
C THR A 87 -5.40 10.26 20.52
N GLN A 88 -5.88 9.32 21.36
CA GLN A 88 -7.32 9.20 21.71
C GLN A 88 -7.95 10.46 22.34
N GLY A 89 -7.15 11.47 22.68
CA GLY A 89 -7.63 12.80 23.09
C GLY A 89 -7.73 13.85 21.97
N ALA A 90 -7.25 13.57 20.76
CA ALA A 90 -7.40 14.45 19.60
C ALA A 90 -8.69 14.08 18.85
N LEU A 91 -9.55 15.07 18.62
CA LEU A 91 -10.76 14.92 17.81
C LEU A 91 -10.36 14.74 16.35
N LEU A 92 -10.15 13.49 15.92
CA LEU A 92 -10.05 13.15 14.51
C LEU A 92 -11.36 13.49 13.81
N SER A 93 -11.27 14.05 12.61
CA SER A 93 -12.42 14.22 11.74
C SER A 93 -12.96 12.89 11.23
N ASP A 94 -14.22 12.87 10.80
CA ASP A 94 -14.85 11.67 10.21
C ASP A 94 -14.07 11.16 8.98
N ASP A 95 -13.51 12.08 8.18
CA ASP A 95 -12.71 11.75 7.00
C ASP A 95 -11.39 11.05 7.37
N GLU A 96 -10.71 11.50 8.43
CA GLU A 96 -9.48 10.88 8.94
C GLU A 96 -9.75 9.50 9.52
N ILE A 97 -10.85 9.35 10.27
CA ILE A 97 -11.29 8.05 10.80
C ILE A 97 -11.59 7.09 9.65
N PHE A 98 -12.31 7.55 8.62
CA PHE A 98 -12.64 6.74 7.46
C PHE A 98 -11.38 6.28 6.70
N ALA A 99 -10.48 7.21 6.37
CA ALA A 99 -9.25 6.91 5.65
C ALA A 99 -8.36 5.92 6.40
N SER A 100 -8.23 6.10 7.72
CA SER A 100 -7.46 5.22 8.59
C SER A 100 -8.03 3.80 8.64
N ARG A 101 -9.37 3.67 8.73
CA ARG A 101 -10.05 2.36 8.65
C ARG A 101 -9.87 1.66 7.32
N GLN A 102 -9.95 2.39 6.19
CA GLN A 102 -9.69 1.81 4.87
C GLN A 102 -8.24 1.31 4.77
N THR A 103 -7.28 2.10 5.26
CA THR A 103 -5.86 1.72 5.29
C THR A 103 -5.66 0.44 6.08
N GLY A 104 -6.19 0.36 7.31
CA GLY A 104 -6.11 -0.85 8.13
C GLY A 104 -6.72 -2.08 7.45
N LYS A 105 -7.90 -1.94 6.83
CA LYS A 105 -8.56 -3.02 6.08
C LYS A 105 -7.70 -3.53 4.93
N HIS A 106 -7.22 -2.64 4.06
CA HIS A 106 -6.43 -3.02 2.89
C HIS A 106 -5.11 -3.65 3.27
N THR A 107 -4.48 -3.13 4.33
CA THR A 107 -3.25 -3.71 4.84
C THR A 107 -3.45 -5.13 5.38
N CYS A 108 -4.47 -5.36 6.20
CA CYS A 108 -4.80 -6.70 6.68
C CYS A 108 -5.18 -7.66 5.54
N MET A 109 -5.85 -7.17 4.50
CA MET A 109 -6.12 -7.97 3.30
C MET A 109 -4.84 -8.36 2.57
N ALA A 110 -3.86 -7.45 2.47
CA ALA A 110 -2.57 -7.71 1.86
C ALA A 110 -1.79 -8.79 2.63
N MET A 111 -1.86 -8.80 3.97
CA MET A 111 -1.19 -9.80 4.82
C MET A 111 -1.82 -11.21 4.80
N ARG A 112 -2.98 -11.41 4.16
CA ARG A 112 -3.64 -12.74 4.09
C ARG A 112 -3.07 -13.67 3.02
N ARG A 113 -2.14 -13.21 2.19
CA ARG A 113 -1.56 -13.95 1.06
C ARG A 113 -0.07 -14.12 1.25
#